data_AF-A0A5C7RNG1-F1
#
_entry.id   AF-A0A5C7RNG1-F1
#
_cell.length_a   1.000
_cell.length_b   1.000
_cell.length_c   1.000
_cell.angle_alpha   90.00
_cell.angle_beta   90.00
_cell.angle_gamma   90.00
#
_symmetry.space_group_name_H-M   'P 1'
#
loop_
_entity.id
_entity.type
_entity.pdbx_description
1 polymer ?
#
loop_
_entity_poly.entity_id
_entity_poly.type
_entity_poly.pdbx_seq_one_letter_code
_entity_poly.pdbx_strand_id
1 'polypeptide(L)'
;MSEPVRNVESRQQSDAKKKLQEMLETFESQGMPETKNLRKAIAEDESLRNNILNAIEKGKLETFSLEVTQHLTKNEYQLESKTLVVSQNSLKAADGGNPSDLRELANTVNQQAAKALLTPEQRLDGILDAFESGQKPIKGKPDERLRNLIDESPLLKAQMLKAADNGDLGGLIAASKIKDNAGGSYHRSDRTITIKSDLLEKSGSEKDAKAQLIFDLGHETTHARNRGNLNRYRDEFDQEVARIIKSGDKHDFTAAMDKYLDQHKRSEAEAHLGGFNAIASMVRENKPNATLGDVYDAMPEGRRDDFFASRTKLKDGLKHDSNLMLPANNANITAMETYYYGKSKDDARLGPKGNLDYNHFYALELITEIYSQEAKAANPNASVRINMKKLELDEKSIEDNISFPDNKPRPYVKIEDGKKDEPTNFDPRIKVDLPKQPKPVAKSKNGGPSDGMDEPDGTLLEPRELVSGKMPGRGLSDATGMGLFDAALRLIEKDADKFGIKDEEQRRNLAGAVAESAAHSGMKSIDQIALGTDGKNLIPIEGRDPFAPWVNRSAVDIQQGKQQNLEQSFASIERHQQQQTMLDAQVSMSKEEPGMSRGARTL
;
A
#
# COMPACT_ATOMS: atom_id res chain seq x y z
N MET A 1 -2.30 45.36 27.34
CA MET A 1 -2.87 45.46 25.99
C MET A 1 -3.24 44.06 25.57
N SER A 2 -4.50 43.70 25.78
CA SER A 2 -5.05 42.39 25.45
C SER A 2 -6.00 42.63 24.29
N GLU A 3 -5.61 42.26 23.07
CA GLU A 3 -6.54 42.28 21.94
C GLU A 3 -7.70 41.31 22.18
N PRO A 4 -8.91 41.59 21.68
CA PRO A 4 -10.10 40.86 22.06
C PRO A 4 -10.18 39.53 21.31
N VAL A 5 -9.86 38.44 22.00
CA VAL A 5 -10.03 37.03 21.56
C VAL A 5 -11.43 36.77 20.96
N ARG A 6 -12.47 37.49 21.42
CA ARG A 6 -13.85 37.38 20.90
C ARG A 6 -14.03 37.73 19.42
N ASN A 7 -13.15 38.53 18.82
CA ASN A 7 -13.33 39.01 17.44
C ASN A 7 -12.76 38.04 16.38
N VAL A 8 -11.95 37.06 16.80
CA VAL A 8 -11.35 36.05 15.92
C VAL A 8 -12.28 34.84 15.76
N GLU A 9 -12.84 34.35 16.87
CA GLU A 9 -13.80 33.21 16.86
C GLU A 9 -15.06 33.55 16.06
N SER A 10 -15.58 34.78 16.15
CA SER A 10 -16.75 35.20 15.37
C SER A 10 -16.49 35.28 13.87
N ARG A 11 -15.25 35.53 13.46
CA ARG A 11 -14.85 35.58 12.04
C ARG A 11 -14.63 34.18 11.48
N GLN A 12 -13.94 33.31 12.20
CA GLN A 12 -13.70 31.91 11.79
C GLN A 12 -15.01 31.13 11.62
N GLN A 13 -15.97 31.30 12.54
CA GLN A 13 -17.30 30.72 12.39
C GLN A 13 -18.09 31.30 11.20
N SER A 14 -17.87 32.56 10.86
CA SER A 14 -18.48 33.19 9.68
C SER A 14 -17.93 32.59 8.39
N ASP A 15 -16.61 32.37 8.33
CA ASP A 15 -15.94 31.80 7.16
C ASP A 15 -16.33 30.33 6.94
N ALA A 16 -16.41 29.53 8.01
CA ALA A 16 -16.86 28.14 7.93
C ALA A 16 -18.32 28.02 7.45
N LYS A 17 -19.22 28.91 7.88
CA LYS A 17 -20.61 28.97 7.40
C LYS A 17 -20.68 29.34 5.92
N LYS A 18 -19.87 30.30 5.48
CA LYS A 18 -19.78 30.68 4.07
C LYS A 18 -19.28 29.51 3.20
N LYS A 19 -18.21 28.83 3.64
CA LYS A 19 -17.69 27.65 2.94
C LYS A 19 -18.70 26.50 2.89
N LEU A 20 -19.43 26.25 3.98
CA LEU A 20 -20.52 25.27 3.98
C LEU A 20 -21.59 25.59 2.93
N GLN A 21 -21.97 26.87 2.81
CA GLN A 21 -22.91 27.32 1.79
C GLN A 21 -22.39 27.01 0.38
N GLU A 22 -21.14 27.36 0.07
CA GLU A 22 -20.50 27.11 -1.22
C GLU A 22 -20.41 25.60 -1.55
N MET A 23 -20.07 24.78 -0.55
CA MET A 23 -20.04 23.31 -0.69
C MET A 23 -21.43 22.74 -1.00
N LEU A 24 -22.48 23.23 -0.33
CA LEU A 24 -23.85 22.77 -0.58
C LEU A 24 -24.37 23.21 -1.94
N GLU A 25 -24.05 24.43 -2.38
CA GLU A 25 -24.41 24.92 -3.72
C GLU A 25 -23.72 24.09 -4.82
N THR A 26 -22.44 23.77 -4.62
CA THR A 26 -21.67 22.89 -5.52
C THR A 26 -22.27 21.48 -5.53
N PHE A 27 -22.61 20.92 -4.38
CA PHE A 27 -23.24 19.61 -4.26
C PHE A 27 -24.61 19.55 -4.94
N GLU A 28 -25.46 20.57 -4.74
CA GLU A 28 -26.78 20.68 -5.34
C GLU A 28 -26.73 20.86 -6.87
N SER A 29 -25.64 21.43 -7.39
CA SER A 29 -25.41 21.58 -8.83
C SER A 29 -25.17 20.25 -9.56
N GLN A 30 -24.99 19.13 -8.84
CA GLN A 30 -24.75 17.80 -9.42
C GLN A 30 -26.00 17.17 -10.07
N GLY A 31 -27.10 17.92 -10.19
CA GLY A 31 -28.20 17.62 -11.11
C GLY A 31 -29.34 16.76 -10.56
N MET A 32 -29.35 16.47 -9.25
CA MET A 32 -30.38 15.65 -8.61
C MET A 32 -31.21 16.46 -7.58
N PRO A 33 -32.55 16.50 -7.68
CA PRO A 33 -33.41 17.24 -6.75
C PRO A 33 -33.21 16.86 -5.27
N GLU A 34 -32.93 15.58 -5.00
CA GLU A 34 -32.80 15.00 -3.66
C GLU A 34 -31.55 15.50 -2.92
N THR A 35 -30.57 16.09 -3.61
CA THR A 35 -29.39 16.71 -2.99
C THR A 35 -29.75 17.80 -1.98
N LYS A 36 -30.89 18.47 -2.18
CA LYS A 36 -31.44 19.47 -1.24
C LYS A 36 -31.79 18.87 0.13
N ASN A 37 -31.99 17.55 0.21
CA ASN A 37 -32.29 16.87 1.47
C ASN A 37 -31.09 16.89 2.42
N LEU A 38 -29.85 16.95 1.90
CA LEU A 38 -28.66 17.17 2.73
C LEU A 38 -28.71 18.54 3.41
N ARG A 39 -29.02 19.60 2.66
CA ARG A 39 -29.17 20.95 3.22
C ARG A 39 -30.25 21.00 4.31
N LYS A 40 -31.40 20.35 4.07
CA LYS A 40 -32.48 20.25 5.06
C LYS A 40 -32.03 19.51 6.32
N ALA A 41 -31.41 18.33 6.16
CA ALA A 41 -30.89 17.54 7.28
C ALA A 41 -29.89 18.33 8.14
N ILE A 42 -28.99 19.11 7.52
CA ILE A 42 -28.04 19.99 8.22
C ILE A 42 -28.76 21.16 8.92
N ALA A 43 -29.81 21.71 8.33
CA ALA A 43 -30.57 22.78 8.96
C ALA A 43 -31.34 22.28 10.20
N GLU A 44 -31.88 21.05 10.13
CA GLU A 44 -32.74 20.46 11.15
C GLU A 44 -31.96 19.78 12.30
N ASP A 45 -30.77 19.23 12.03
CA ASP A 45 -29.94 18.56 13.04
C ASP A 45 -28.78 19.45 13.50
N GLU A 46 -28.86 19.95 14.73
CA GLU A 46 -27.85 20.82 15.33
C GLU A 46 -26.50 20.12 15.52
N SER A 47 -26.49 18.83 15.87
CA SER A 47 -25.26 18.05 16.08
C SER A 47 -24.51 17.88 14.77
N LEU A 48 -25.22 17.47 13.71
CA LEU A 48 -24.70 17.38 12.36
C LEU A 48 -24.13 18.71 11.88
N ARG A 49 -24.90 19.80 12.02
CA ARG A 49 -24.46 21.13 11.62
C ARG A 49 -23.18 21.54 12.33
N ASN A 50 -23.12 21.35 13.64
CA ASN A 50 -21.96 21.72 14.44
C ASN A 50 -20.74 20.87 14.07
N ASN A 51 -20.92 19.57 13.81
CA ASN A 51 -19.83 18.69 13.38
C ASN A 51 -19.30 19.08 11.99
N ILE A 52 -20.17 19.37 11.03
CA ILE A 52 -19.76 19.84 9.70
C ILE A 52 -19.02 21.18 9.79
N LEU A 53 -19.56 22.15 10.52
CA LEU A 53 -18.92 23.46 10.67
C LEU A 53 -17.54 23.34 11.33
N ASN A 54 -17.43 22.53 12.39
CA ASN A 54 -16.17 22.26 13.07
C ASN A 54 -15.17 21.54 12.15
N ALA A 55 -15.63 20.58 11.34
CA ALA A 55 -14.77 19.88 10.40
C ALA A 55 -14.26 20.82 9.29
N ILE A 56 -15.10 21.74 8.80
CA ILE A 56 -14.73 22.78 7.84
C ILE A 56 -13.73 23.77 8.46
N GLU A 57 -14.01 24.25 9.67
CA GLU A 57 -13.16 25.20 10.41
C GLU A 57 -11.76 24.62 10.67
N LYS A 58 -11.67 23.33 10.99
CA LYS A 58 -10.40 22.60 11.16
C LYS A 58 -9.75 22.19 9.84
N GLY A 59 -10.35 22.51 8.69
CA GLY A 59 -9.84 22.11 7.38
C GLY A 59 -9.81 20.59 7.16
N LYS A 60 -10.66 19.84 7.87
CA LYS A 60 -10.81 18.38 7.78
C LYS A 60 -11.97 17.97 6.86
N LEU A 61 -12.85 18.90 6.48
CA LEU A 61 -13.88 18.70 5.45
C LEU A 61 -13.80 19.83 4.42
N GLU A 62 -13.67 19.47 3.15
CA GLU A 62 -13.48 20.45 2.06
C GLU A 62 -14.59 20.41 1.02
N THR A 63 -15.24 19.26 0.81
CA THR A 63 -16.35 19.15 -0.15
C THR A 63 -17.33 18.02 0.17
N PHE A 64 -18.49 18.05 -0.48
CA PHE A 64 -19.44 16.95 -0.57
C PHE A 64 -19.43 16.38 -1.99
N SER A 65 -19.55 15.06 -2.13
CA SER A 65 -19.74 14.42 -3.43
C SER A 65 -20.96 13.51 -3.40
N LEU A 66 -21.71 13.49 -4.50
CA LEU A 66 -22.88 12.63 -4.65
C LEU A 66 -22.44 11.31 -5.26
N GLU A 67 -22.70 10.21 -4.58
CA GLU A 67 -22.63 8.90 -5.22
C GLU A 67 -24.00 8.60 -5.85
N VAL A 68 -24.13 8.76 -7.17
CA VAL A 68 -25.40 8.65 -7.95
C VAL A 68 -25.90 7.19 -8.09
N THR A 69 -25.37 6.29 -7.28
CA THR A 69 -24.98 5.00 -7.80
C THR A 69 -25.07 3.93 -6.71
N GLN A 70 -25.58 2.75 -7.04
CA GLN A 70 -26.25 1.89 -6.05
C GLN A 70 -25.33 1.21 -4.99
N HIS A 71 -24.01 1.47 -4.96
CA HIS A 71 -23.06 0.60 -4.23
C HIS A 71 -22.56 1.19 -2.91
N LEU A 72 -22.54 2.52 -2.78
CA LEU A 72 -22.54 3.12 -1.45
C LEU A 72 -23.96 3.00 -0.91
N THR A 73 -24.22 1.92 -0.19
CA THR A 73 -25.43 1.79 0.63
C THR A 73 -25.45 2.77 1.81
N LYS A 74 -24.32 3.45 2.06
CA LYS A 74 -24.10 4.33 3.22
C LYS A 74 -23.26 5.54 2.83
N ASN A 75 -23.36 6.60 3.61
CA ASN A 75 -22.49 7.76 3.50
C ASN A 75 -21.07 7.39 3.98
N GLU A 76 -20.05 8.06 3.46
CA GLU A 76 -18.65 7.81 3.80
C GLU A 76 -17.83 9.10 3.86
N TYR A 77 -16.98 9.22 4.88
CA TYR A 77 -15.96 10.26 4.91
C TYR A 77 -14.62 9.73 4.38
N GLN A 78 -14.12 10.35 3.31
CA GLN A 78 -12.83 10.06 2.71
C GLN A 78 -11.78 11.04 3.28
N LEU A 79 -10.85 10.51 4.07
CA LEU A 79 -9.84 11.29 4.78
C LEU A 79 -8.85 12.00 3.84
N GLU A 80 -8.38 11.31 2.80
CA GLU A 80 -7.36 11.82 1.85
C GLU A 80 -7.90 12.99 1.03
N SER A 81 -9.10 12.86 0.48
CA SER A 81 -9.79 13.90 -0.30
C SER A 81 -10.57 14.89 0.57
N LYS A 82 -10.62 14.67 1.90
CA LYS A 82 -11.44 15.42 2.87
C LYS A 82 -12.87 15.62 2.39
N THR A 83 -13.42 14.57 1.77
CA THR A 83 -14.71 14.59 1.10
C THR A 83 -15.70 13.76 1.90
N LEU A 84 -16.90 14.29 2.11
CA LEU A 84 -18.02 13.49 2.61
C LEU A 84 -18.87 13.05 1.42
N VAL A 85 -18.77 11.77 1.07
CA VAL A 85 -19.55 11.13 0.03
C VAL A 85 -20.93 10.81 0.58
N VAL A 86 -21.96 11.34 -0.06
CA VAL A 86 -23.36 11.14 0.33
C VAL A 86 -24.04 10.23 -0.67
N SER A 87 -24.62 9.15 -0.17
CA SER A 87 -25.28 8.15 -0.99
C SER A 87 -26.59 8.70 -1.56
N GLN A 88 -26.80 8.52 -2.86
CA GLN A 88 -28.10 8.80 -3.50
C GLN A 88 -29.23 8.01 -2.84
N ASN A 89 -28.99 6.78 -2.36
CA ASN A 89 -30.00 6.00 -1.66
C ASN A 89 -30.43 6.67 -0.35
N SER A 90 -29.46 7.20 0.42
CA SER A 90 -29.77 7.94 1.65
C SER A 90 -30.53 9.25 1.37
N LEU A 91 -30.24 9.92 0.26
CA LEU A 91 -30.96 11.15 -0.13
C LEU A 91 -32.37 10.87 -0.63
N LYS A 92 -32.56 9.80 -1.42
CA LYS A 92 -33.87 9.36 -1.93
C LYS A 92 -34.78 8.88 -0.81
N ALA A 93 -34.23 8.16 0.18
CA ALA A 93 -34.99 7.77 1.36
C ALA A 93 -35.59 8.99 2.07
N ALA A 94 -34.88 10.13 2.07
CA ALA A 94 -35.34 11.39 2.67
C ALA A 94 -36.23 12.26 1.76
N ASP A 95 -36.52 11.85 0.52
CA ASP A 95 -37.15 12.69 -0.51
C ASP A 95 -38.63 13.01 -0.26
N GLY A 96 -39.28 12.23 0.63
CA GLY A 96 -40.64 12.52 1.10
C GLY A 96 -40.73 13.70 2.07
N GLY A 97 -39.61 14.23 2.56
CA GLY A 97 -39.60 15.31 3.56
C GLY A 97 -40.19 14.91 4.92
N ASN A 98 -40.38 13.61 5.15
CA ASN A 98 -40.83 13.08 6.43
C ASN A 98 -39.70 13.29 7.47
N PRO A 99 -39.99 13.89 8.64
CA PRO A 99 -39.00 14.13 9.68
C PRO A 99 -38.20 12.88 10.12
N SER A 100 -38.76 11.67 10.03
CA SER A 100 -38.01 10.44 10.35
C SER A 100 -36.86 10.18 9.39
N ASP A 101 -37.09 10.41 8.10
CA ASP A 101 -36.18 10.01 7.03
C ASP A 101 -35.05 11.04 6.89
N LEU A 102 -35.39 12.34 7.07
CA LEU A 102 -34.41 13.41 7.23
C LEU A 102 -33.52 13.19 8.46
N ARG A 103 -34.08 12.68 9.56
CA ARG A 103 -33.32 12.34 10.77
C ARG A 103 -32.40 11.14 10.56
N GLU A 104 -32.82 10.13 9.81
CA GLU A 104 -31.96 8.99 9.45
C GLU A 104 -30.79 9.43 8.55
N LEU A 105 -31.07 10.24 7.53
CA LEU A 105 -30.04 10.87 6.72
C LEU A 105 -29.10 11.70 7.61
N ALA A 106 -29.64 12.54 8.49
CA ALA A 106 -28.85 13.36 9.40
C ALA A 106 -27.94 12.50 10.28
N ASN A 107 -28.47 11.43 10.89
CA ASN A 107 -27.71 10.52 11.74
C ASN A 107 -26.54 9.86 10.99
N THR A 108 -26.80 9.33 9.80
CA THR A 108 -25.77 8.61 9.01
C THR A 108 -24.70 9.56 8.48
N VAL A 109 -25.08 10.76 8.01
CA VAL A 109 -24.15 11.82 7.62
C VAL A 109 -23.36 12.31 8.83
N ASN A 110 -24.01 12.48 10.00
CA ASN A 110 -23.38 12.95 11.22
C ASN A 110 -22.32 11.98 11.73
N GLN A 111 -22.58 10.67 11.68
CA GLN A 111 -21.58 9.65 12.02
C GLN A 111 -20.32 9.78 11.15
N GLN A 112 -20.45 10.07 9.86
CA GLN A 112 -19.31 10.23 8.95
C GLN A 112 -18.62 11.59 9.14
N ALA A 113 -19.38 12.66 9.34
CA ALA A 113 -18.82 13.96 9.68
C ALA A 113 -18.04 13.92 11.00
N ALA A 114 -18.50 13.15 11.99
CA ALA A 114 -17.78 12.93 13.23
C ALA A 114 -16.44 12.17 13.01
N LYS A 115 -16.35 11.29 12.00
CA LYS A 115 -15.07 10.66 11.63
C LYS A 115 -14.04 11.68 11.12
N ALA A 116 -14.45 12.78 10.52
CA ALA A 116 -13.54 13.86 10.13
C ALA A 116 -12.89 14.55 11.35
N LEU A 117 -13.54 14.48 12.51
CA LEU A 117 -13.11 15.12 13.75
C LEU A 117 -12.32 14.21 14.69
N LEU A 118 -12.12 12.93 14.34
CA LEU A 118 -11.30 12.03 15.13
C LEU A 118 -9.89 12.58 15.29
N THR A 119 -9.37 12.53 16.52
CA THR A 119 -7.97 12.85 16.78
C THR A 119 -7.05 11.76 16.20
N PRO A 120 -5.76 12.05 16.00
CA PRO A 120 -4.79 11.04 15.59
C PRO A 120 -4.81 9.80 16.48
N GLU A 121 -4.97 9.98 17.80
CA GLU A 121 -5.05 8.90 18.79
C GLU A 121 -6.29 8.03 18.55
N GLN A 122 -7.46 8.65 18.41
CA GLN A 122 -8.70 7.91 18.14
C GLN A 122 -8.64 7.13 16.82
N ARG A 123 -7.94 7.65 15.81
CA ARG A 123 -7.73 6.95 14.53
C ARG A 123 -6.81 5.75 14.72
N LEU A 124 -5.65 5.94 15.35
CA LEU A 124 -4.71 4.85 15.61
C LEU A 124 -5.33 3.79 16.52
N ASP A 125 -6.09 4.20 17.54
CA ASP A 125 -6.82 3.29 18.42
C ASP A 125 -7.83 2.44 17.64
N GLY A 126 -8.59 3.03 16.71
CA GLY A 126 -9.49 2.27 15.85
C GLY A 126 -8.78 1.25 14.95
N ILE A 127 -7.59 1.58 14.45
CA ILE A 127 -6.75 0.64 13.67
C ILE A 127 -6.28 -0.52 14.55
N LEU A 128 -5.84 -0.23 15.77
CA LEU A 128 -5.36 -1.24 16.71
C LEU A 128 -6.51 -2.10 17.26
N ASP A 129 -7.68 -1.52 17.52
CA ASP A 129 -8.88 -2.27 17.93
C ASP A 129 -9.32 -3.24 16.84
N ALA A 130 -9.29 -2.82 15.57
CA ALA A 130 -9.61 -3.67 14.43
C ALA A 130 -8.59 -4.82 14.29
N PHE A 131 -7.31 -4.53 14.47
CA PHE A 131 -6.26 -5.54 14.49
C PHE A 131 -6.48 -6.56 15.61
N GLU A 132 -6.66 -6.10 16.85
CA GLU A 132 -6.83 -6.93 18.04
C GLU A 132 -8.09 -7.80 17.97
N SER A 133 -9.20 -7.25 17.47
CA SER A 133 -10.45 -7.98 17.24
C SER A 133 -10.32 -9.07 16.18
N GLY A 134 -9.39 -8.91 15.23
CA GLY A 134 -9.08 -9.90 14.20
C GLY A 134 -8.14 -11.02 14.67
N GLN A 135 -7.40 -10.84 15.77
CA GLN A 135 -6.47 -11.84 16.29
C GLN A 135 -7.17 -12.89 17.17
N LYS A 136 -6.60 -14.11 17.22
CA LYS A 136 -7.04 -15.11 18.20
C LYS A 136 -6.70 -14.61 19.62
N PRO A 137 -7.66 -14.55 20.57
CA PRO A 137 -7.39 -14.06 21.91
C PRO A 137 -6.33 -14.89 22.62
N ILE A 138 -5.36 -14.23 23.27
CA ILE A 138 -4.42 -14.91 24.18
C ILE A 138 -5.19 -15.18 25.47
N LYS A 139 -5.52 -16.45 25.74
CA LYS A 139 -6.24 -16.87 26.97
C LYS A 139 -7.52 -16.03 27.24
N GLY A 140 -8.22 -15.60 26.20
CA GLY A 140 -9.48 -14.85 26.32
C GLY A 140 -9.35 -13.34 26.58
N LYS A 141 -8.15 -12.74 26.41
CA LYS A 141 -7.96 -11.28 26.39
C LYS A 141 -7.60 -10.78 24.98
N PRO A 142 -8.00 -9.54 24.60
CA PRO A 142 -7.45 -8.86 23.42
C PRO A 142 -5.91 -8.81 23.48
N ASP A 143 -5.24 -8.93 22.34
CA ASP A 143 -3.78 -8.90 22.27
C ASP A 143 -3.23 -7.46 22.35
N GLU A 144 -3.10 -6.91 23.55
CA GLU A 144 -2.54 -5.57 23.79
C GLU A 144 -1.01 -5.49 23.54
N ARG A 145 -0.34 -6.57 23.11
CA ARG A 145 1.13 -6.55 22.93
C ARG A 145 1.55 -5.50 21.92
N LEU A 146 0.81 -5.36 20.80
CA LEU A 146 1.17 -4.40 19.77
C LEU A 146 1.05 -2.96 20.27
N ARG A 147 -0.02 -2.64 21.02
CA ARG A 147 -0.17 -1.34 21.70
C ARG A 147 1.01 -1.04 22.63
N ASN A 148 1.36 -2.00 23.49
CA ASN A 148 2.48 -1.85 24.42
C ASN A 148 3.80 -1.61 23.69
N LEU A 149 4.07 -2.34 22.60
CA LEU A 149 5.29 -2.15 21.80
C LEU A 149 5.38 -0.77 21.16
N ILE A 150 4.25 -0.24 20.66
CA ILE A 150 4.17 1.11 20.08
C ILE A 150 4.42 2.16 21.16
N ASP A 151 3.80 1.99 22.33
CA ASP A 151 3.91 2.93 23.46
C ASP A 151 5.33 2.98 24.05
N GLU A 152 6.09 1.90 23.95
CA GLU A 152 7.49 1.86 24.38
C GLU A 152 8.43 2.70 23.51
N SER A 153 8.02 3.10 22.30
CA SER A 153 8.80 3.95 21.41
C SER A 153 8.04 5.24 21.07
N PRO A 154 8.29 6.35 21.79
CA PRO A 154 7.57 7.61 21.58
C PRO A 154 7.63 8.13 20.13
N LEU A 155 8.77 7.99 19.46
CA LEU A 155 8.90 8.36 18.05
C LEU A 155 8.02 7.48 17.15
N LEU A 156 8.05 6.15 17.34
CA LEU A 156 7.22 5.23 16.56
C LEU A 156 5.74 5.59 16.73
N LYS A 157 5.27 5.74 17.97
CA LYS A 157 3.91 6.18 18.27
C LYS A 157 3.55 7.48 17.55
N ALA A 158 4.39 8.50 17.67
CA ALA A 158 4.17 9.78 17.01
C ALA A 158 4.14 9.66 15.47
N GLN A 159 4.96 8.78 14.89
CA GLN A 159 4.96 8.53 13.46
C GLN A 159 3.71 7.79 12.99
N MET A 160 3.25 6.78 13.74
CA MET A 160 2.02 6.04 13.44
C MET A 160 0.77 6.92 13.60
N LEU A 161 0.72 7.76 14.64
CA LEU A 161 -0.34 8.76 14.81
C LEU A 161 -0.42 9.69 13.60
N LYS A 162 0.74 10.17 13.12
CA LYS A 162 0.78 11.03 11.92
C LYS A 162 0.34 10.28 10.65
N ALA A 163 0.79 9.04 10.47
CA ALA A 163 0.37 8.23 9.32
C ALA A 163 -1.14 7.94 9.36
N ALA A 164 -1.72 7.68 10.54
CA ALA A 164 -3.15 7.48 10.71
C ALA A 164 -3.96 8.77 10.46
N ASP A 165 -3.49 9.93 10.94
CA ASP A 165 -4.19 11.22 10.71
C ASP A 165 -4.13 11.68 9.26
N ASN A 166 -3.04 11.37 8.56
CA ASN A 166 -2.93 11.62 7.12
C ASN A 166 -3.76 10.64 6.28
N GLY A 167 -4.21 9.52 6.87
CA GLY A 167 -4.85 8.45 6.12
C GLY A 167 -3.87 7.62 5.29
N ASP A 168 -2.59 7.67 5.62
CA ASP A 168 -1.52 6.87 5.03
C ASP A 168 -1.40 5.48 5.69
N LEU A 169 -1.86 5.35 6.94
CA LEU A 169 -2.00 4.07 7.63
C LEU A 169 -3.49 3.81 7.89
N GLY A 170 -4.03 2.78 7.26
CA GLY A 170 -5.43 2.37 7.38
C GLY A 170 -5.62 1.07 8.14
N GLY A 171 -4.58 0.25 8.29
CA GLY A 171 -4.70 -1.09 8.87
C GLY A 171 -3.38 -1.71 9.33
N LEU A 172 -3.51 -2.73 10.17
CA LEU A 172 -2.44 -3.63 10.59
C LEU A 172 -2.91 -5.08 10.39
N ILE A 173 -2.03 -5.96 9.94
CA ILE A 173 -2.30 -7.40 9.79
C ILE A 173 -1.12 -8.21 10.30
N ALA A 174 -1.41 -9.31 11.01
CA ALA A 174 -0.43 -10.31 11.38
C ALA A 174 -0.54 -11.52 10.44
N ALA A 175 0.58 -11.91 9.82
CA ALA A 175 0.64 -13.03 8.91
C ALA A 175 1.67 -14.07 9.37
N SER A 176 1.31 -15.36 9.27
CA SER A 176 2.20 -16.48 9.62
C SER A 176 3.29 -16.71 8.57
N LYS A 177 3.10 -16.16 7.37
CA LYS A 177 4.11 -16.11 6.32
C LYS A 177 4.13 -14.70 5.75
N ILE A 178 5.31 -14.11 5.73
CA ILE A 178 5.67 -13.03 4.81
C ILE A 178 6.71 -13.69 3.89
N LYS A 179 6.38 -13.97 2.62
CA LYS A 179 7.42 -14.42 1.68
C LYS A 179 8.38 -13.24 1.45
N ASP A 180 9.58 -13.53 0.98
CA ASP A 180 10.69 -12.57 0.74
C ASP A 180 11.62 -12.28 1.92
N ASN A 181 11.58 -13.09 2.98
CA ASN A 181 12.43 -12.94 4.17
C ASN A 181 12.32 -11.58 4.90
N ALA A 182 11.42 -10.70 4.46
CA ALA A 182 11.18 -9.38 5.05
C ALA A 182 10.67 -9.48 6.50
N GLY A 183 11.02 -8.52 7.35
CA GLY A 183 10.56 -8.45 8.75
C GLY A 183 9.11 -8.00 8.89
N GLY A 184 8.71 -7.06 8.03
CA GLY A 184 7.34 -6.58 7.79
C GLY A 184 7.18 -6.15 6.34
N SER A 185 6.02 -5.59 6.00
CA SER A 185 5.78 -4.94 4.70
C SER A 185 4.63 -3.94 4.79
N TYR A 186 4.83 -2.73 4.28
CA TYR A 186 3.78 -1.75 4.06
C TYR A 186 3.24 -1.84 2.64
N HIS A 187 1.92 -1.94 2.53
CA HIS A 187 1.23 -2.04 1.25
C HIS A 187 0.46 -0.75 0.96
N ARG A 188 0.85 -0.05 -0.12
CA ARG A 188 0.39 1.31 -0.42
C ARG A 188 -1.08 1.40 -0.83
N SER A 189 -1.59 0.33 -1.47
CA SER A 189 -2.94 0.27 -2.04
C SER A 189 -4.00 0.17 -0.94
N ASP A 190 -3.81 -0.75 0.00
CA ASP A 190 -4.72 -0.96 1.13
C ASP A 190 -4.27 -0.22 2.41
N ARG A 191 -3.12 0.45 2.36
CA ARG A 191 -2.53 1.26 3.44
C ARG A 191 -2.29 0.45 4.71
N THR A 192 -1.91 -0.82 4.54
CA THR A 192 -1.78 -1.75 5.64
C THR A 192 -0.34 -2.14 5.87
N ILE A 193 0.08 -2.15 7.14
CA ILE A 193 1.34 -2.76 7.57
C ILE A 193 1.08 -4.23 7.92
N THR A 194 1.84 -5.13 7.31
CA THR A 194 1.87 -6.54 7.65
C THR A 194 3.09 -6.85 8.50
N ILE A 195 2.86 -7.53 9.63
CA ILE A 195 3.91 -8.00 10.54
C ILE A 195 3.87 -9.53 10.66
N LYS A 196 5.01 -10.14 11.02
CA LYS A 196 5.10 -11.58 11.27
C LYS A 196 4.37 -11.95 12.56
N SER A 197 3.40 -12.87 12.45
CA SER A 197 2.62 -13.31 13.62
C SER A 197 3.47 -14.05 14.64
N ASP A 198 4.45 -14.85 14.21
CA ASP A 198 5.34 -15.57 15.13
C ASP A 198 6.27 -14.61 15.88
N LEU A 199 6.69 -13.52 15.24
CA LEU A 199 7.47 -12.46 15.87
C LEU A 199 6.64 -11.72 16.94
N LEU A 200 5.38 -11.40 16.61
CA LEU A 200 4.45 -10.80 17.57
C LEU A 200 4.21 -11.72 18.77
N GLU A 201 4.02 -13.02 18.56
CA GLU A 201 3.87 -14.00 19.64
C GLU A 201 5.10 -14.04 20.56
N LYS A 202 6.30 -14.15 19.98
CA LYS A 202 7.57 -14.22 20.71
C LYS A 202 7.94 -12.92 21.42
N SER A 203 7.47 -11.77 20.91
CA SER A 203 7.79 -10.44 21.48
C SER A 203 7.42 -10.29 22.97
N GLY A 204 6.45 -11.06 23.46
CA GLY A 204 6.06 -11.06 24.87
C GLY A 204 7.07 -11.72 25.82
N SER A 205 8.00 -12.53 25.31
CA SER A 205 8.99 -13.28 26.11
C SER A 205 10.43 -13.16 25.62
N GLU A 206 10.65 -12.81 24.36
CA GLU A 206 11.96 -12.75 23.71
C GLU A 206 12.33 -11.30 23.37
N LYS A 207 13.43 -10.81 23.96
CA LYS A 207 13.90 -9.43 23.76
C LYS A 207 14.23 -9.11 22.30
N ASP A 208 14.87 -10.05 21.60
CA ASP A 208 15.26 -9.85 20.20
C ASP A 208 14.04 -9.78 19.27
N ALA A 209 13.04 -10.66 19.48
CA ALA A 209 11.78 -10.62 18.73
C ALA A 209 11.03 -9.30 18.92
N LYS A 210 10.99 -8.81 20.16
CA LYS A 210 10.43 -7.50 20.50
C LYS A 210 11.17 -6.35 19.81
N ALA A 211 12.50 -6.34 19.88
CA ALA A 211 13.31 -5.33 19.21
C ALA A 211 13.10 -5.37 17.69
N GLN A 212 13.04 -6.57 17.11
CA GLN A 212 12.84 -6.74 15.68
C GLN A 212 11.47 -6.20 15.25
N LEU A 213 10.43 -6.41 16.05
CA LEU A 213 9.10 -5.90 15.74
C LEU A 213 9.01 -4.37 15.85
N ILE A 214 9.65 -3.76 16.86
CA ILE A 214 9.72 -2.28 16.96
C ILE A 214 10.50 -1.70 15.78
N PHE A 215 11.60 -2.36 15.38
CA PHE A 215 12.39 -1.97 14.22
C PHE A 215 11.55 -2.04 12.93
N ASP A 216 10.88 -3.17 12.68
CA ASP A 216 10.06 -3.37 11.48
C ASP A 216 8.89 -2.40 11.44
N LEU A 217 8.20 -2.15 12.57
CA LEU A 217 7.15 -1.13 12.62
C LEU A 217 7.66 0.27 12.32
N GLY A 218 8.86 0.63 12.80
CA GLY A 218 9.51 1.90 12.47
C GLY A 218 9.85 2.03 10.99
N HIS A 219 10.34 0.95 10.38
CA HIS A 219 10.62 0.85 8.94
C HIS A 219 9.35 1.02 8.12
N GLU A 220 8.34 0.18 8.36
CA GLU A 220 7.10 0.20 7.58
C GLU A 220 6.26 1.46 7.80
N THR A 221 6.28 2.05 9.00
CA THR A 221 5.63 3.35 9.25
C THR A 221 6.30 4.48 8.47
N THR A 222 7.60 4.39 8.21
CA THR A 222 8.30 5.36 7.37
C THR A 222 7.84 5.25 5.92
N HIS A 223 7.65 4.03 5.39
CA HIS A 223 7.02 3.84 4.08
C HIS A 223 5.59 4.38 4.04
N ALA A 224 4.79 4.13 5.08
CA ALA A 224 3.43 4.67 5.16
C ALA A 224 3.42 6.19 5.03
N ARG A 225 4.22 6.89 5.84
CA ARG A 225 4.32 8.35 5.78
C ARG A 225 4.84 8.89 4.45
N ASN A 226 5.58 8.08 3.71
CA ASN A 226 6.11 8.42 2.39
C ASN A 226 5.24 7.90 1.23
N ARG A 227 4.03 7.36 1.50
CA ARG A 227 3.10 6.83 0.48
C ARG A 227 2.89 7.81 -0.67
N GLY A 228 2.62 9.08 -0.40
CA GLY A 228 2.41 10.09 -1.44
C GLY A 228 3.61 10.24 -2.39
N ASN A 229 4.84 10.15 -1.88
CA ASN A 229 6.04 10.15 -2.72
C ASN A 229 6.17 8.86 -3.54
N LEU A 230 5.92 7.71 -2.92
CA LEU A 230 5.99 6.41 -3.60
C LEU A 230 4.96 6.30 -4.73
N ASN A 231 3.74 6.81 -4.52
CA ASN A 231 2.72 6.89 -5.55
C ASN A 231 3.16 7.83 -6.68
N ARG A 232 3.69 9.02 -6.35
CA ARG A 232 4.22 9.94 -7.36
C ARG A 232 5.36 9.32 -8.18
N TYR A 233 6.27 8.58 -7.56
CA TYR A 233 7.35 7.88 -8.25
C TYR A 233 6.81 6.86 -9.26
N ARG A 234 5.76 6.13 -8.85
CA ARG A 234 5.07 5.19 -9.73
C ARG A 234 4.35 5.90 -10.88
N ASP A 235 3.63 6.98 -10.60
CA ASP A 235 2.93 7.75 -11.63
C ASP A 235 3.91 8.36 -12.65
N GLU A 236 5.04 8.90 -12.18
CA GLU A 236 6.11 9.42 -13.04
C GLU A 236 6.70 8.33 -13.94
N PHE A 237 6.89 7.11 -13.41
CA PHE A 237 7.34 5.96 -14.19
C PHE A 237 6.30 5.55 -15.24
N ASP A 238 5.04 5.39 -14.85
CA ASP A 238 3.96 4.97 -15.75
C ASP A 238 3.76 6.01 -16.88
N GLN A 239 3.82 7.31 -16.57
CA GLN A 239 3.76 8.39 -17.56
C GLN A 239 4.93 8.34 -18.55
N GLU A 240 6.14 8.09 -18.05
CA GLU A 240 7.33 8.01 -18.89
C GLU A 240 7.29 6.77 -19.80
N VAL A 241 6.84 5.62 -19.29
CA VAL A 241 6.61 4.41 -20.10
C VAL A 241 5.61 4.70 -21.23
N ALA A 242 4.47 5.30 -20.90
CA ALA A 242 3.45 5.67 -21.89
C ALA A 242 3.98 6.66 -22.93
N ARG A 243 4.86 7.59 -22.53
CA ARG A 243 5.51 8.54 -23.43
C ARG A 243 6.48 7.84 -24.38
N ILE A 244 7.31 6.91 -23.87
CA ILE A 244 8.27 6.14 -24.67
C ILE A 244 7.53 5.29 -25.71
N ILE A 245 6.46 4.60 -25.31
CA ILE A 245 5.65 3.76 -26.20
C ILE A 245 5.04 4.57 -27.37
N LYS A 246 4.72 5.85 -27.15
CA LYS A 246 4.19 6.74 -28.21
C LYS A 246 5.27 7.33 -29.12
N SER A 247 6.56 7.13 -28.82
CA SER A 247 7.65 7.86 -29.46
C SER A 247 8.23 7.20 -30.73
N GLY A 248 7.85 5.95 -31.05
CA GLY A 248 8.30 5.26 -32.26
C GLY A 248 8.17 3.74 -32.15
N ASP A 249 9.10 3.02 -32.77
CA ASP A 249 9.18 1.53 -32.68
C ASP A 249 10.37 1.06 -31.81
N LYS A 250 11.21 1.98 -31.34
CA LYS A 250 12.39 1.68 -30.51
C LYS A 250 12.21 2.30 -29.13
N HIS A 251 11.83 1.48 -28.16
CA HIS A 251 11.45 1.92 -26.83
C HIS A 251 12.58 1.67 -25.83
N ASP A 252 13.41 2.68 -25.56
CA ASP A 252 14.46 2.61 -24.54
C ASP A 252 13.94 3.05 -23.18
N PHE A 253 13.79 2.09 -22.26
CA PHE A 253 13.28 2.33 -20.92
C PHE A 253 14.36 2.57 -19.87
N THR A 254 15.64 2.58 -20.26
CA THR A 254 16.77 2.63 -19.34
C THR A 254 16.68 3.82 -18.38
N ALA A 255 16.43 5.03 -18.90
CA ALA A 255 16.37 6.23 -18.05
C ALA A 255 15.15 6.25 -17.11
N ALA A 256 14.01 5.70 -17.56
CA ALA A 256 12.80 5.59 -16.75
C ALA A 256 13.02 4.63 -15.57
N MET A 257 13.63 3.47 -15.85
CA MET A 257 13.97 2.48 -14.82
C MET A 257 15.01 3.00 -13.82
N ASP A 258 16.09 3.60 -14.31
CA ASP A 258 17.17 4.18 -13.50
C ASP A 258 16.62 5.16 -12.46
N LYS A 259 15.76 6.09 -12.92
CA LYS A 259 15.12 7.08 -12.04
C LYS A 259 14.24 6.44 -10.96
N TYR A 260 13.45 5.43 -11.30
CA TYR A 260 12.57 4.76 -10.33
C TYR A 260 13.38 3.93 -9.31
N LEU A 261 14.41 3.22 -9.77
CA LEU A 261 15.30 2.43 -8.91
C LEU A 261 16.06 3.32 -7.92
N ASP A 262 16.57 4.48 -8.35
CA ASP A 262 17.22 5.45 -7.47
C ASP A 262 16.27 6.00 -6.39
N GLN A 263 15.00 6.25 -6.76
CA GLN A 263 13.97 6.68 -5.81
C GLN A 263 13.65 5.63 -4.75
N HIS A 264 13.56 4.35 -5.13
CA HIS A 264 13.36 3.24 -4.19
C HIS A 264 14.59 3.01 -3.30
N LYS A 265 15.79 3.13 -3.87
CA LYS A 265 17.05 3.07 -3.13
C LYS A 265 17.09 4.07 -1.98
N ARG A 266 16.69 5.32 -2.26
CA ARG A 266 16.56 6.34 -1.22
C ARG A 266 15.45 6.01 -0.22
N SER A 267 14.30 5.52 -0.68
CA SER A 267 13.15 5.17 0.18
C SER A 267 13.49 4.07 1.19
N GLU A 268 14.11 2.98 0.75
CA GLU A 268 14.54 1.88 1.63
C GLU A 268 15.62 2.33 2.62
N ALA A 269 16.56 3.15 2.18
CA ALA A 269 17.57 3.75 3.04
C ALA A 269 16.93 4.62 4.15
N GLU A 270 15.95 5.44 3.80
CA GLU A 270 15.22 6.28 4.76
C GLU A 270 14.38 5.45 5.74
N ALA A 271 13.67 4.42 5.25
CA ALA A 271 12.88 3.53 6.08
C ALA A 271 13.74 2.77 7.09
N HIS A 272 14.92 2.31 6.67
CA HIS A 272 15.85 1.59 7.56
C HIS A 272 16.38 2.49 8.69
N LEU A 273 16.61 3.78 8.41
CA LEU A 273 16.89 4.79 9.44
C LEU A 273 15.69 4.96 10.39
N GLY A 274 14.46 4.90 9.88
CA GLY A 274 13.23 4.90 10.66
C GLY A 274 13.17 3.77 11.68
N GLY A 275 13.49 2.54 11.25
CA GLY A 275 13.59 1.37 12.14
C GLY A 275 14.64 1.55 13.24
N PHE A 276 15.83 2.04 12.90
CA PHE A 276 16.85 2.38 13.89
C PHE A 276 16.35 3.41 14.90
N ASN A 277 15.71 4.47 14.42
CA ASN A 277 15.25 5.58 15.26
C ASN A 277 14.12 5.16 16.20
N ALA A 278 13.28 4.20 15.81
CA ALA A 278 12.28 3.61 16.69
C ALA A 278 12.94 2.91 17.89
N ILE A 279 14.02 2.16 17.67
CA ILE A 279 14.81 1.54 18.76
C ILE A 279 15.51 2.58 19.62
N ALA A 280 16.17 3.57 19.01
CA ALA A 280 16.83 4.64 19.75
C ALA A 280 15.85 5.43 20.64
N SER A 281 14.64 5.69 20.14
CA SER A 281 13.56 6.31 20.90
C SER A 281 13.14 5.46 22.10
N MET A 282 12.95 4.15 21.91
CA MET A 282 12.60 3.24 23.01
C MET A 282 13.68 3.19 24.09
N VAL A 283 14.94 3.12 23.68
CA VAL A 283 16.08 3.09 24.62
C VAL A 283 16.12 4.38 25.45
N ARG A 284 15.87 5.53 24.83
CA ARG A 284 15.91 6.82 25.53
C ARG A 284 14.73 7.06 26.45
N GLU A 285 13.54 6.56 26.09
CA GLU A 285 12.38 6.62 26.98
C GLU A 285 12.67 5.86 28.29
N ASN A 286 13.25 4.66 28.17
CA ASN A 286 13.60 3.85 29.33
C ASN A 286 14.87 4.33 30.06
N LYS A 287 15.78 4.98 29.34
CA LYS A 287 17.06 5.47 29.86
C LYS A 287 17.39 6.85 29.25
N PRO A 288 16.97 7.96 29.87
CA PRO A 288 17.16 9.30 29.33
C PRO A 288 18.64 9.67 29.06
N ASN A 289 19.57 9.11 29.84
CA ASN A 289 21.03 9.25 29.68
C ASN A 289 21.66 8.07 28.93
N ALA A 290 20.93 7.45 28.01
CA ALA A 290 21.45 6.37 27.19
C ALA A 290 22.67 6.81 26.37
N THR A 291 23.50 5.83 26.05
CA THR A 291 24.66 5.94 25.18
C THR A 291 24.40 5.19 23.88
N LEU A 292 25.23 5.42 22.87
CA LEU A 292 25.20 4.64 21.64
C LEU A 292 25.37 3.13 21.89
N GLY A 293 26.11 2.74 22.93
CA GLY A 293 26.24 1.34 23.34
C GLY A 293 24.96 0.73 23.90
N ASP A 294 24.09 1.53 24.52
CA ASP A 294 22.76 1.06 24.95
C ASP A 294 21.83 0.83 23.75
N VAL A 295 21.93 1.67 22.71
CA VAL A 295 21.21 1.48 21.45
C VAL A 295 21.71 0.22 20.74
N TYR A 296 23.02 -0.02 20.71
CA TYR A 296 23.60 -1.25 20.16
C TYR A 296 23.05 -2.51 20.85
N ASP A 297 23.01 -2.52 22.18
CA ASP A 297 22.56 -3.69 22.95
C ASP A 297 21.06 -3.96 22.76
N ALA A 298 20.25 -2.92 22.53
CA ALA A 298 18.82 -3.03 22.27
C ALA A 298 18.48 -3.35 20.81
N MET A 299 19.43 -3.17 19.88
CA MET A 299 19.23 -3.45 18.47
C MET A 299 19.09 -4.96 18.21
N PRO A 300 18.18 -5.39 17.32
CA PRO A 300 18.08 -6.79 16.91
C PRO A 300 19.43 -7.33 16.42
N GLU A 301 19.76 -8.57 16.77
CA GLU A 301 21.08 -9.15 16.47
C GLU A 301 21.40 -9.05 14.96
N GLY A 302 20.44 -9.41 14.11
CA GLY A 302 20.60 -9.37 12.64
C GLY A 302 20.63 -7.97 12.01
N ARG A 303 20.40 -6.90 12.77
CA ARG A 303 20.38 -5.51 12.27
C ARG A 303 21.57 -4.68 12.73
N ARG A 304 22.31 -5.13 13.74
CA ARG A 304 23.47 -4.39 14.29
C ARG A 304 24.51 -4.06 13.23
N ASP A 305 24.81 -5.04 12.38
CA ASP A 305 25.83 -4.89 11.35
C ASP A 305 25.44 -3.89 10.28
N ASP A 306 24.17 -3.49 10.17
CA ASP A 306 23.77 -2.46 9.20
C ASP A 306 24.27 -1.07 9.61
N PHE A 307 24.37 -0.81 10.92
CA PHE A 307 24.63 0.53 11.48
C PHE A 307 25.95 0.67 12.22
N PHE A 308 26.46 -0.40 12.83
CA PHE A 308 27.56 -0.33 13.79
C PHE A 308 28.84 -0.97 13.26
N ALA A 309 29.97 -0.28 13.46
CA ALA A 309 31.30 -0.84 13.27
C ALA A 309 31.84 -1.49 14.56
N SER A 310 31.31 -1.07 15.71
CA SER A 310 31.54 -1.69 17.03
C SER A 310 30.42 -1.26 17.97
N ARG A 311 30.34 -1.85 19.17
CA ARG A 311 29.32 -1.51 20.18
C ARG A 311 29.18 -0.01 20.45
N THR A 312 30.25 0.77 20.34
CA THR A 312 30.25 2.21 20.64
C THR A 312 30.53 3.09 19.43
N LYS A 313 30.55 2.54 18.21
CA LYS A 313 30.88 3.28 16.99
C LYS A 313 29.95 2.89 15.85
N LEU A 314 29.28 3.87 15.25
CA LEU A 314 28.56 3.70 13.98
C LEU A 314 29.54 3.41 12.83
N LYS A 315 29.03 2.82 11.74
CA LYS A 315 29.75 2.71 10.48
C LYS A 315 30.07 4.09 9.91
N ASP A 316 31.10 4.15 9.09
CA ASP A 316 31.56 5.42 8.51
C ASP A 316 30.46 6.04 7.64
N GLY A 317 30.33 7.36 7.67
CA GLY A 317 29.26 8.10 6.99
C GLY A 317 27.97 8.29 7.81
N LEU A 318 27.69 7.41 8.78
CA LEU A 318 26.56 7.57 9.69
C LEU A 318 26.84 8.54 10.84
N LYS A 319 25.87 9.40 11.14
CA LYS A 319 25.93 10.37 12.24
C LYS A 319 24.60 10.45 12.97
N HIS A 320 24.64 10.26 14.28
CA HIS A 320 23.50 10.46 15.15
C HIS A 320 23.43 11.91 15.68
N ASP A 321 22.23 12.35 16.05
CA ASP A 321 22.00 13.61 16.74
C ASP A 321 22.17 13.48 18.26
N SER A 322 21.85 14.53 19.03
CA SER A 322 21.90 14.51 20.50
C SER A 322 20.92 13.51 21.14
N ASN A 323 19.93 13.05 20.37
CA ASN A 323 18.93 12.07 20.78
C ASN A 323 19.32 10.65 20.37
N LEU A 324 20.56 10.42 19.94
CA LEU A 324 21.06 9.16 19.39
C LEU A 324 20.31 8.69 18.14
N MET A 325 19.50 9.54 17.52
CA MET A 325 18.76 9.22 16.29
C MET A 325 19.60 9.55 15.07
N LEU A 326 19.44 8.78 14.00
CA LEU A 326 20.02 9.04 12.69
C LEU A 326 19.03 9.85 11.84
N PRO A 327 19.16 11.19 11.76
CA PRO A 327 18.27 11.98 10.91
C PRO A 327 18.42 11.58 9.43
N ALA A 328 17.32 11.60 8.67
CA ALA A 328 17.28 11.31 7.24
C ALA A 328 17.88 12.44 6.38
N ASN A 329 19.13 12.82 6.67
CA ASN A 329 19.91 13.73 5.85
C ASN A 329 20.66 12.96 4.76
N ASN A 330 21.20 13.68 3.77
CA ASN A 330 21.88 13.04 2.64
C ASN A 330 23.06 12.15 3.05
N ALA A 331 23.82 12.49 4.09
CA ALA A 331 24.96 11.67 4.53
C ALA A 331 24.51 10.30 5.07
N ASN A 332 23.50 10.30 5.94
CA ASN A 332 22.96 9.07 6.51
C ASN A 332 22.24 8.20 5.46
N ILE A 333 21.50 8.86 4.56
CA ILE A 333 20.83 8.18 3.44
C ILE A 333 21.87 7.50 2.55
N THR A 334 22.89 8.23 2.05
CA THR A 334 23.95 7.64 1.20
C THR A 334 24.71 6.50 1.89
N ALA A 335 24.90 6.58 3.21
CA ALA A 335 25.47 5.47 3.96
C ALA A 335 24.56 4.22 3.96
N MET A 336 23.24 4.40 4.15
CA MET A 336 22.27 3.29 4.11
C MET A 336 22.00 2.74 2.72
N GLU A 337 22.11 3.57 1.69
CA GLU A 337 22.15 3.12 0.30
C GLU A 337 23.29 2.11 0.06
N THR A 338 24.39 2.24 0.80
CA THR A 338 25.54 1.34 0.71
C THR A 338 25.39 0.12 1.64
N TYR A 339 25.11 0.34 2.93
CA TYR A 339 25.14 -0.75 3.92
C TYR A 339 23.86 -1.57 4.03
N TYR A 340 22.73 -1.05 3.53
CA TYR A 340 21.45 -1.74 3.56
C TYR A 340 20.95 -2.06 2.16
N TYR A 341 20.71 -1.05 1.32
CA TYR A 341 20.17 -1.27 -0.03
C TYR A 341 21.18 -2.01 -0.93
N GLY A 342 22.45 -1.64 -0.85
CA GLY A 342 23.55 -2.25 -1.60
C GLY A 342 23.98 -3.63 -1.10
N LYS A 343 23.21 -4.27 -0.21
CA LYS A 343 23.48 -5.65 0.23
C LYS A 343 23.45 -6.61 -0.97
N SER A 344 24.32 -7.60 -0.91
CA SER A 344 24.34 -8.67 -1.90
C SER A 344 23.03 -9.48 -1.83
N LYS A 345 22.72 -10.21 -2.90
CA LYS A 345 21.57 -11.13 -2.93
C LYS A 345 21.60 -12.21 -1.84
N ASP A 346 22.80 -12.60 -1.38
CA ASP A 346 22.98 -13.59 -0.32
C ASP A 346 22.62 -13.03 1.07
N ASP A 347 22.74 -11.71 1.24
CA ASP A 347 22.40 -11.00 2.48
C ASP A 347 20.95 -10.49 2.47
N ALA A 348 20.51 -9.91 1.34
CA ALA A 348 19.18 -9.33 1.19
C ALA A 348 18.10 -10.41 1.05
N ARG A 349 18.38 -11.49 0.29
CA ARG A 349 17.52 -12.66 0.12
C ARG A 349 16.08 -12.31 -0.25
N LEU A 350 15.90 -11.37 -1.17
CA LEU A 350 14.59 -10.88 -1.60
C LEU A 350 14.00 -11.71 -2.73
N GLY A 351 12.71 -11.47 -2.97
CA GLY A 351 11.93 -12.06 -4.05
C GLY A 351 11.51 -13.51 -3.82
N PRO A 352 10.77 -14.09 -4.78
CA PRO A 352 10.04 -15.35 -4.61
C PRO A 352 10.93 -16.54 -4.21
N LYS A 353 12.20 -16.49 -4.61
CA LYS A 353 13.21 -17.53 -4.35
C LYS A 353 14.24 -17.12 -3.29
N GLY A 354 14.13 -15.92 -2.74
CA GLY A 354 15.05 -15.37 -1.74
C GLY A 354 16.49 -15.27 -2.22
N ASN A 355 16.68 -14.95 -3.51
CA ASN A 355 17.97 -14.92 -4.20
C ASN A 355 18.23 -13.62 -4.97
N LEU A 356 17.50 -12.55 -4.62
CA LEU A 356 17.67 -11.22 -5.20
C LEU A 356 18.21 -10.23 -4.18
N ASP A 357 18.94 -9.24 -4.68
CA ASP A 357 19.15 -7.97 -3.98
C ASP A 357 17.99 -7.00 -4.27
N TYR A 358 18.02 -5.82 -3.65
CA TYR A 358 16.95 -4.83 -3.80
C TYR A 358 16.81 -4.34 -5.24
N ASN A 359 17.91 -4.09 -5.93
CA ASN A 359 17.88 -3.51 -7.26
C ASN A 359 17.21 -4.46 -8.26
N HIS A 360 17.55 -5.75 -8.20
CA HIS A 360 16.89 -6.78 -9.01
C HIS A 360 15.43 -6.98 -8.60
N PHE A 361 15.15 -6.98 -7.29
CA PHE A 361 13.81 -7.17 -6.76
C PHE A 361 12.84 -6.12 -7.34
N TYR A 362 13.16 -4.82 -7.25
CA TYR A 362 12.32 -3.77 -7.85
C TYR A 362 12.32 -3.78 -9.38
N ALA A 363 13.42 -4.19 -10.03
CA ALA A 363 13.46 -4.27 -11.49
C ALA A 363 12.45 -5.28 -12.07
N LEU A 364 12.09 -6.34 -11.32
CA LEU A 364 11.04 -7.29 -11.73
C LEU A 364 9.69 -6.60 -11.94
N GLU A 365 9.32 -5.69 -11.04
CA GLU A 365 8.09 -4.89 -11.13
C GLU A 365 8.10 -4.06 -12.41
N LEU A 366 9.20 -3.34 -12.65
CA LEU A 366 9.32 -2.41 -13.76
C LEU A 366 9.24 -3.12 -15.11
N ILE A 367 9.95 -4.24 -15.26
CA ILE A 367 9.94 -5.02 -16.50
C ILE A 367 8.53 -5.59 -16.76
N THR A 368 7.87 -6.07 -15.71
CA THR A 368 6.50 -6.60 -15.82
C THR A 368 5.51 -5.51 -16.26
N GLU A 369 5.61 -4.31 -15.69
CA GLU A 369 4.76 -3.18 -16.08
C GLU A 369 5.03 -2.72 -17.52
N ILE A 370 6.30 -2.60 -17.92
CA ILE A 370 6.67 -2.22 -19.30
C ILE A 370 5.97 -3.15 -20.29
N TYR A 371 6.07 -4.48 -20.11
CA TYR A 371 5.42 -5.42 -21.01
C TYR A 371 3.89 -5.42 -20.91
N SER A 372 3.33 -5.09 -19.75
CA SER A 372 1.88 -4.89 -19.60
C SER A 372 1.40 -3.72 -20.46
N GLN A 373 2.13 -2.60 -20.48
CA GLN A 373 1.78 -1.43 -21.29
C GLN A 373 2.05 -1.64 -22.78
N GLU A 374 3.16 -2.27 -23.15
CA GLU A 374 3.47 -2.62 -24.55
C GLU A 374 2.38 -3.52 -25.15
N ALA A 375 1.92 -4.51 -24.40
CA ALA A 375 0.84 -5.40 -24.84
C ALA A 375 -0.47 -4.63 -25.11
N LYS A 376 -0.78 -3.60 -24.31
CA LYS A 376 -1.96 -2.74 -24.50
C LYS A 376 -1.83 -1.84 -25.74
N ALA A 377 -0.62 -1.35 -26.03
CA ALA A 377 -0.38 -0.52 -27.20
C ALA A 377 -0.47 -1.31 -28.52
N ALA A 378 -0.30 -2.64 -28.47
CA ALA A 378 -0.46 -3.56 -29.59
C ALA A 378 0.35 -3.17 -30.84
N ASN A 379 1.52 -2.52 -30.67
CA ASN A 379 2.42 -2.21 -31.78
C ASN A 379 3.31 -3.44 -32.10
N PRO A 380 3.09 -4.13 -33.22
CA PRO A 380 3.85 -5.35 -33.56
C PRO A 380 5.30 -5.07 -33.96
N ASN A 381 5.65 -3.81 -34.25
CA ASN A 381 7.00 -3.40 -34.64
C ASN A 381 7.82 -2.86 -33.46
N ALA A 382 7.20 -2.69 -32.30
CA ALA A 382 7.87 -2.16 -31.11
C ALA A 382 8.96 -3.11 -30.62
N SER A 383 10.10 -2.52 -30.25
CA SER A 383 11.23 -3.20 -29.64
C SER A 383 11.53 -2.54 -28.29
N VAL A 384 11.30 -3.30 -27.22
CA VAL A 384 11.73 -2.96 -25.86
C VAL A 384 13.26 -3.01 -25.80
N ARG A 385 13.89 -1.95 -25.29
CA ARG A 385 15.35 -1.80 -25.19
C ARG A 385 15.73 -1.42 -23.76
N ILE A 386 16.71 -2.12 -23.19
CA ILE A 386 17.14 -1.91 -21.80
C ILE A 386 18.68 -2.05 -21.69
N ASN A 387 19.33 -1.06 -21.07
CA ASN A 387 20.74 -1.15 -20.70
C ASN A 387 20.88 -1.77 -19.31
N MET A 388 20.89 -3.11 -19.26
CA MET A 388 20.99 -3.88 -18.01
C MET A 388 22.25 -3.53 -17.21
N LYS A 389 23.37 -3.27 -17.89
CA LYS A 389 24.64 -2.93 -17.23
C LYS A 389 24.59 -1.57 -16.54
N LYS A 390 24.00 -0.56 -17.18
CA LYS A 390 23.82 0.77 -16.57
C LYS A 390 22.91 0.70 -15.36
N LEU A 391 21.90 -0.17 -15.40
CA LEU A 391 20.99 -0.40 -14.29
C LEU A 391 21.56 -1.34 -13.21
N GLU A 392 22.80 -1.83 -13.36
CA GLU A 392 23.42 -2.81 -12.45
C GLU A 392 22.58 -4.10 -12.28
N LEU A 393 21.95 -4.56 -13.36
CA LEU A 393 21.10 -5.75 -13.40
C LEU A 393 21.81 -6.93 -14.08
N ASP A 394 21.68 -8.11 -13.47
CA ASP A 394 22.02 -9.42 -14.00
C ASP A 394 20.77 -10.06 -14.61
N GLU A 395 20.82 -10.29 -15.92
CA GLU A 395 19.74 -10.87 -16.70
C GLU A 395 19.30 -12.24 -16.17
N LYS A 396 20.25 -13.06 -15.72
CA LYS A 396 19.99 -14.40 -15.21
C LYS A 396 19.23 -14.37 -13.87
N SER A 397 19.55 -13.45 -12.97
CA SER A 397 18.78 -13.21 -11.74
C SER A 397 17.33 -12.78 -12.06
N ILE A 398 17.14 -11.93 -13.06
CA ILE A 398 15.81 -11.49 -13.52
C ILE A 398 15.03 -12.67 -14.11
N GLU A 399 15.60 -13.41 -15.06
CA GLU A 399 14.94 -14.57 -15.69
C GLU A 399 14.51 -15.62 -14.68
N ASP A 400 15.35 -15.89 -13.67
CA ASP A 400 15.03 -16.88 -12.64
C ASP A 400 13.83 -16.48 -11.77
N ASN A 401 13.51 -15.18 -11.67
CA ASN A 401 12.46 -14.69 -10.77
C ASN A 401 11.27 -14.05 -11.48
N ILE A 402 11.43 -13.63 -12.73
CA ILE A 402 10.38 -12.94 -13.47
C ILE A 402 9.26 -13.92 -13.84
N SER A 403 8.05 -13.38 -13.87
CA SER A 403 6.87 -14.11 -14.23
C SER A 403 5.95 -13.25 -15.07
N PHE A 404 5.50 -13.80 -16.20
CA PHE A 404 4.41 -13.22 -16.98
C PHE A 404 3.12 -14.05 -16.82
N PRO A 405 1.92 -13.44 -16.95
CA PRO A 405 0.65 -14.15 -16.78
C PRO A 405 0.47 -15.37 -17.71
N ASP A 406 0.99 -15.29 -18.94
CA ASP A 406 0.95 -16.38 -19.92
C ASP A 406 2.17 -17.32 -19.87
N ASN A 407 3.11 -17.04 -18.96
CA ASN A 407 4.38 -17.76 -18.79
C ASN A 407 5.20 -17.89 -20.09
N LYS A 408 5.03 -16.97 -21.04
CA LYS A 408 5.78 -16.94 -22.30
C LYS A 408 6.98 -15.99 -22.22
N PRO A 409 8.04 -16.25 -22.98
CA PRO A 409 9.15 -15.31 -23.10
C PRO A 409 8.70 -13.96 -23.64
N ARG A 410 9.41 -12.91 -23.24
CA ARG A 410 9.22 -11.55 -23.75
C ARG A 410 10.50 -11.04 -24.40
N PRO A 411 10.49 -10.66 -25.69
CA PRO A 411 11.69 -10.23 -26.39
C PRO A 411 12.10 -8.81 -25.97
N TYR A 412 13.39 -8.59 -25.79
CA TYR A 412 13.97 -7.25 -25.65
C TYR A 412 15.32 -7.17 -26.36
N VAL A 413 15.81 -5.96 -26.55
CA VAL A 413 17.15 -5.68 -27.07
C VAL A 413 18.00 -5.14 -25.93
N LYS A 414 19.03 -5.89 -25.58
CA LYS A 414 20.07 -5.44 -24.66
C LYS A 414 20.93 -4.41 -25.38
N ILE A 415 21.00 -3.22 -24.80
CA ILE A 415 21.78 -2.10 -25.33
C ILE A 415 22.92 -1.78 -24.37
N GLU A 416 24.08 -1.43 -24.90
CA GLU A 416 25.23 -0.95 -24.11
C GLU A 416 26.01 0.05 -24.95
N ASP A 417 26.45 1.15 -24.32
CA ASP A 417 27.15 2.22 -25.00
C ASP A 417 28.41 1.69 -25.73
N GLY A 418 28.51 2.01 -27.02
CA GLY A 418 29.64 1.58 -27.86
C GLY A 418 29.64 0.09 -28.22
N LYS A 419 28.60 -0.67 -27.87
CA LYS A 419 28.42 -2.08 -28.30
C LYS A 419 27.27 -2.22 -29.27
N LYS A 420 27.25 -3.36 -29.97
CA LYS A 420 26.16 -3.73 -30.87
C LYS A 420 24.96 -4.18 -30.04
N ASP A 421 23.77 -3.70 -30.42
CA ASP A 421 22.48 -4.19 -29.94
C ASP A 421 22.39 -5.72 -29.99
N GLU A 422 21.99 -6.33 -28.87
CA GLU A 422 21.86 -7.78 -28.71
C GLU A 422 20.41 -8.15 -28.42
N PRO A 423 19.66 -8.73 -29.39
CA PRO A 423 18.33 -9.25 -29.14
C PRO A 423 18.36 -10.50 -28.24
N THR A 424 17.51 -10.52 -27.23
CA THR A 424 17.38 -11.60 -26.25
C THR A 424 15.93 -11.64 -25.73
N ASN A 425 15.63 -12.45 -24.72
CA ASN A 425 14.31 -12.55 -24.12
C ASN A 425 14.42 -12.62 -22.60
N PHE A 426 13.42 -12.10 -21.89
CA PHE A 426 13.15 -12.56 -20.53
C PHE A 426 12.32 -13.84 -20.62
N ASP A 427 12.92 -15.00 -20.35
CA ASP A 427 12.21 -16.29 -20.39
C ASP A 427 11.87 -16.81 -18.97
N PRO A 428 10.59 -16.69 -18.51
CA PRO A 428 10.18 -17.11 -17.18
C PRO A 428 10.18 -18.65 -17.00
N ARG A 429 10.51 -19.42 -18.05
CA ARG A 429 10.55 -20.89 -18.03
C ARG A 429 11.95 -21.41 -17.72
N ILE A 430 12.98 -20.56 -17.85
CA ILE A 430 14.35 -20.95 -17.54
C ILE A 430 14.47 -21.04 -16.03
N LYS A 431 14.59 -22.27 -15.52
CA LYS A 431 15.05 -22.50 -14.16
C LYS A 431 16.55 -22.45 -14.16
N VAL A 432 17.10 -21.44 -13.52
CA VAL A 432 18.53 -21.34 -13.36
C VAL A 432 18.95 -22.27 -12.23
N ASP A 433 19.72 -23.33 -12.54
CA ASP A 433 20.45 -24.07 -11.52
C ASP A 433 21.51 -23.14 -10.92
N LEU A 434 21.15 -22.48 -9.81
CA LEU A 434 22.11 -21.79 -8.98
C LEU A 434 23.00 -22.83 -8.28
N PRO A 435 24.30 -22.56 -8.10
CA PRO A 435 25.13 -23.43 -7.28
C PRO A 435 24.46 -23.62 -5.92
N LYS A 436 24.37 -24.88 -5.46
CA LYS A 436 23.77 -25.23 -4.18
C LYS A 436 24.30 -24.27 -3.12
N GLN A 437 23.39 -23.49 -2.54
CA GLN A 437 23.64 -22.65 -1.37
C GLN A 437 24.50 -23.46 -0.38
N PRO A 438 25.67 -22.97 0.06
CA PRO A 438 26.37 -23.63 1.15
C PRO A 438 25.41 -23.70 2.32
N LYS A 439 25.26 -24.91 2.89
CA LYS A 439 24.50 -25.10 4.13
C LYS A 439 24.91 -23.99 5.11
N PRO A 440 23.98 -23.42 5.90
CA PRO A 440 24.35 -22.45 6.94
C PRO A 440 25.52 -23.03 7.71
N VAL A 441 26.63 -22.29 7.73
CA VAL A 441 27.83 -22.69 8.45
C VAL A 441 27.37 -22.97 9.87
N ALA A 442 27.48 -24.22 10.28
CA ALA A 442 27.11 -24.65 11.61
C ALA A 442 27.76 -23.68 12.60
N LYS A 443 26.93 -23.05 13.45
CA LYS A 443 27.40 -22.39 14.66
C LYS A 443 28.42 -23.32 15.32
N SER A 444 29.58 -22.76 15.66
CA SER A 444 30.62 -23.43 16.43
C SER A 444 29.98 -24.22 17.57
N LYS A 445 30.27 -25.52 17.60
CA LYS A 445 29.82 -26.47 18.62
C LYS A 445 30.18 -25.98 20.02
N ASN A 446 29.18 -25.87 20.89
CA ASN A 446 29.23 -26.33 22.28
C ASN A 446 27.82 -26.28 22.90
N GLY A 447 27.28 -27.47 23.22
CA GLY A 447 26.07 -27.66 24.04
C GLY A 447 25.00 -28.54 23.39
N GLY A 448 25.13 -29.87 23.48
CA GLY A 448 23.98 -30.79 23.39
C GLY A 448 23.47 -31.20 24.79
N PRO A 449 22.52 -32.15 24.93
CA PRO A 449 21.79 -32.89 23.91
C PRO A 449 20.26 -32.70 23.97
N SER A 450 19.63 -33.21 22.91
CA SER A 450 18.19 -33.30 22.60
C SER A 450 17.46 -34.41 23.37
N ASP A 451 16.18 -34.16 23.67
CA ASP A 451 15.04 -35.11 23.67
C ASP A 451 13.87 -34.27 23.14
N GLY A 452 13.10 -34.58 22.08
CA GLY A 452 12.62 -35.85 21.58
C GLY A 452 11.09 -35.77 21.61
N MET A 453 10.43 -35.37 20.51
CA MET A 453 9.03 -35.72 20.20
C MET A 453 8.77 -35.65 18.70
N ASP A 454 8.16 -36.73 18.23
CA ASP A 454 7.87 -37.10 16.85
C ASP A 454 6.94 -36.12 16.11
N GLU A 455 7.28 -35.81 14.86
CA GLU A 455 6.36 -35.26 13.86
C GLU A 455 5.59 -36.40 13.17
N PRO A 456 4.25 -36.31 13.00
CA PRO A 456 3.55 -37.10 12.01
C PRO A 456 3.59 -36.43 10.63
N ASP A 457 4.01 -37.25 9.66
CA ASP A 457 3.89 -37.15 8.20
C ASP A 457 2.73 -36.28 7.67
N GLY A 458 3.11 -35.28 6.86
CA GLY A 458 2.22 -34.52 5.99
C GLY A 458 2.81 -34.40 4.59
N THR A 459 2.81 -35.51 3.85
CA THR A 459 3.02 -35.59 2.39
C THR A 459 2.62 -34.34 1.59
N LEU A 460 3.62 -33.71 0.95
CA LEU A 460 3.45 -32.74 -0.13
C LEU A 460 3.17 -33.50 -1.43
N LEU A 461 1.97 -33.35 -1.99
CA LEU A 461 1.67 -33.81 -3.34
C LEU A 461 2.31 -32.85 -4.36
N GLU A 462 3.13 -33.41 -5.25
CA GLU A 462 3.73 -32.70 -6.39
C GLU A 462 2.68 -32.25 -7.43
N PRO A 463 2.95 -31.20 -8.23
CA PRO A 463 2.05 -30.75 -9.29
C PRO A 463 2.05 -31.76 -10.45
N ARG A 464 0.95 -32.47 -10.66
CA ARG A 464 0.71 -33.27 -11.88
C ARG A 464 0.19 -32.41 -13.03
N GLU A 465 0.55 -32.85 -14.22
CA GLU A 465 0.52 -32.20 -15.53
C GLU A 465 -0.84 -31.63 -15.97
N LEU A 466 -0.76 -30.46 -16.63
CA LEU A 466 -1.82 -29.86 -17.43
C LEU A 466 -2.14 -30.74 -18.64
N VAL A 467 -3.35 -31.30 -18.68
CA VAL A 467 -3.89 -31.94 -19.89
C VAL A 467 -4.30 -30.86 -20.87
N SER A 468 -3.73 -30.92 -22.07
CA SER A 468 -3.98 -30.05 -23.21
C SER A 468 -5.38 -30.22 -23.78
N GLY A 469 -6.17 -29.13 -23.78
CA GLY A 469 -7.37 -28.97 -24.61
C GLY A 469 -7.19 -27.76 -25.53
N LYS A 470 -7.33 -27.96 -26.85
CA LYS A 470 -7.02 -26.98 -27.91
C LYS A 470 -8.30 -26.29 -28.41
N MET A 471 -8.24 -24.95 -28.52
CA MET A 471 -9.05 -24.03 -29.37
C MET A 471 -10.49 -23.65 -28.96
N PRO A 472 -11.08 -22.54 -29.49
CA PRO A 472 -10.56 -21.43 -30.32
C PRO A 472 -10.76 -20.03 -29.67
N GLY A 473 -10.11 -19.01 -30.25
CA GLY A 473 -10.06 -17.65 -29.70
C GLY A 473 -11.08 -16.63 -30.23
N ARG A 474 -10.79 -15.39 -29.82
CA ARG A 474 -11.33 -14.04 -30.17
C ARG A 474 -12.40 -13.47 -29.24
N GLY A 475 -12.08 -12.28 -28.74
CA GLY A 475 -13.04 -11.26 -28.34
C GLY A 475 -12.46 -10.29 -27.30
N LEU A 476 -12.02 -9.11 -27.75
CA LEU A 476 -11.68 -7.99 -26.88
C LEU A 476 -12.84 -7.66 -25.92
N SER A 477 -12.52 -7.37 -24.66
CA SER A 477 -13.28 -6.41 -23.86
C SER A 477 -12.31 -5.58 -23.02
N ASP A 478 -11.90 -4.44 -23.58
CA ASP A 478 -11.00 -3.43 -23.01
C ASP A 478 -11.70 -2.58 -21.94
N ALA A 479 -12.32 -3.21 -20.95
CA ALA A 479 -12.69 -2.55 -19.71
C ALA A 479 -11.98 -3.31 -18.58
N THR A 480 -11.05 -2.66 -17.88
CA THR A 480 -10.24 -3.27 -16.81
C THR A 480 -11.10 -4.05 -15.81
N GLY A 481 -12.38 -3.66 -15.62
CA GLY A 481 -13.34 -4.39 -14.79
C GLY A 481 -13.74 -5.78 -15.29
N MET A 482 -13.98 -5.97 -16.59
CA MET A 482 -14.32 -7.30 -17.15
C MET A 482 -13.12 -8.25 -17.06
N GLY A 483 -11.92 -7.74 -17.35
CA GLY A 483 -10.68 -8.52 -17.21
C GLY A 483 -10.39 -8.95 -15.77
N LEU A 484 -10.57 -8.05 -14.79
CA LEU A 484 -10.43 -8.37 -13.36
C LEU A 484 -11.50 -9.38 -12.91
N PHE A 485 -12.74 -9.23 -13.36
CA PHE A 485 -13.81 -10.18 -13.05
C PHE A 485 -13.52 -11.58 -13.57
N ASP A 486 -13.14 -11.72 -14.84
CA ASP A 486 -12.83 -13.03 -15.43
C ASP A 486 -11.65 -13.69 -14.71
N ALA A 487 -10.63 -12.90 -14.33
CA ALA A 487 -9.51 -13.38 -13.54
C ALA A 487 -9.94 -13.86 -12.15
N ALA A 488 -10.74 -13.07 -11.43
CA ALA A 488 -11.27 -13.41 -10.11
C ALA A 488 -12.15 -14.65 -10.17
N LEU A 489 -13.06 -14.74 -11.15
CA LEU A 489 -13.98 -15.86 -11.33
C LEU A 489 -13.21 -17.17 -11.54
N ARG A 490 -12.21 -17.17 -12.42
CA ARG A 490 -11.34 -18.32 -12.69
C ARG A 490 -10.56 -18.78 -11.44
N LEU A 491 -10.06 -17.84 -10.65
CA LEU A 491 -9.27 -18.15 -9.44
C LEU A 491 -10.16 -18.65 -8.29
N ILE A 492 -11.35 -18.08 -8.13
CA ILE A 492 -12.34 -18.53 -7.13
C ILE A 492 -12.87 -19.91 -7.48
N GLU A 493 -13.13 -20.20 -8.75
CA GLU A 493 -13.64 -21.49 -9.21
C GLU A 493 -12.71 -22.66 -8.83
N LYS A 494 -11.39 -22.43 -8.87
CA LYS A 494 -10.38 -23.44 -8.53
C LYS A 494 -10.48 -23.93 -7.08
N ASP A 495 -10.99 -23.11 -6.17
CA ASP A 495 -10.99 -23.34 -4.72
C ASP A 495 -12.37 -23.04 -4.08
N ALA A 496 -13.46 -23.14 -4.84
CA ALA A 496 -14.81 -22.71 -4.42
C ALA A 496 -15.29 -23.33 -3.09
N ASP A 497 -14.96 -24.60 -2.84
CA ASP A 497 -15.28 -25.32 -1.61
C ASP A 497 -14.58 -24.71 -0.39
N LYS A 498 -13.32 -24.26 -0.53
CA LYS A 498 -12.57 -23.62 0.55
C LYS A 498 -13.17 -22.29 0.97
N PHE A 499 -13.86 -21.63 0.05
CA PHE A 499 -14.53 -20.36 0.29
C PHE A 499 -15.99 -20.55 0.75
N GLY A 500 -16.48 -21.79 0.85
CA GLY A 500 -17.85 -22.11 1.28
C GLY A 500 -18.91 -21.55 0.33
N ILE A 501 -18.62 -21.52 -0.97
CA ILE A 501 -19.54 -21.07 -2.03
C ILE A 501 -20.50 -22.21 -2.35
N LYS A 502 -21.82 -21.94 -2.33
CA LYS A 502 -22.84 -22.98 -2.45
C LYS A 502 -23.46 -23.08 -3.85
N ASP A 503 -23.38 -22.01 -4.63
CA ASP A 503 -24.01 -21.90 -5.94
C ASP A 503 -23.24 -20.93 -6.86
N GLU A 504 -23.64 -20.94 -8.13
CA GLU A 504 -23.02 -20.13 -9.17
C GLU A 504 -23.23 -18.63 -8.96
N GLU A 505 -24.37 -18.23 -8.40
CA GLU A 505 -24.69 -16.83 -8.14
C GLU A 505 -23.75 -16.25 -7.09
N GLN A 506 -23.56 -16.93 -5.95
CA GLN A 506 -22.60 -16.55 -4.91
C GLN A 506 -21.17 -16.47 -5.44
N ARG A 507 -20.80 -17.37 -6.36
CA ARG A 507 -19.48 -17.36 -6.98
C ARG A 507 -19.28 -16.11 -7.85
N ARG A 508 -20.27 -15.80 -8.69
CA ARG A 508 -20.22 -14.64 -9.58
C ARG A 508 -20.26 -13.34 -8.77
N ASN A 509 -21.10 -13.27 -7.75
CA ASN A 509 -21.16 -12.16 -6.80
C ASN A 509 -19.82 -11.92 -6.10
N LEU A 510 -19.21 -12.97 -5.55
CA LEU A 510 -17.91 -12.88 -4.90
C LEU A 510 -16.79 -12.48 -5.87
N ALA A 511 -16.80 -13.02 -7.10
CA ALA A 511 -15.86 -12.62 -8.15
C ALA A 511 -16.04 -11.14 -8.54
N GLY A 512 -17.28 -10.65 -8.60
CA GLY A 512 -17.60 -9.24 -8.78
C GLY A 512 -17.00 -8.39 -7.67
N ALA A 513 -17.26 -8.74 -6.41
CA ALA A 513 -16.73 -8.01 -5.25
C ALA A 513 -15.19 -7.97 -5.21
N VAL A 514 -14.56 -9.09 -5.59
CA VAL A 514 -13.11 -9.19 -5.72
C VAL A 514 -12.59 -8.30 -6.84
N ALA A 515 -13.23 -8.29 -8.01
CA ALA A 515 -12.86 -7.42 -9.13
C ALA A 515 -13.04 -5.93 -8.83
N GLU A 516 -14.10 -5.56 -8.11
CA GLU A 516 -14.34 -4.20 -7.65
C GLU A 516 -13.25 -3.75 -6.67
N SER A 517 -13.00 -4.54 -5.64
CA SER A 517 -11.99 -4.24 -4.63
C SER A 517 -10.59 -4.14 -5.26
N ALA A 518 -10.28 -5.02 -6.21
CA ALA A 518 -9.06 -4.96 -6.98
C ALA A 518 -8.95 -3.67 -7.80
N ALA A 519 -9.99 -3.30 -8.56
CA ALA A 519 -10.01 -2.08 -9.36
C ALA A 519 -9.85 -0.82 -8.50
N HIS A 520 -10.55 -0.73 -7.37
CA HIS A 520 -10.44 0.39 -6.43
C HIS A 520 -9.07 0.51 -5.77
N SER A 521 -8.36 -0.61 -5.64
CA SER A 521 -6.98 -0.64 -5.16
C SER A 521 -5.96 -0.30 -6.25
N GLY A 522 -6.42 0.01 -7.47
CA GLY A 522 -5.56 0.34 -8.62
C GLY A 522 -4.99 -0.88 -9.35
N MET A 523 -5.46 -2.11 -9.06
CA MET A 523 -4.98 -3.31 -9.75
C MET A 523 -5.32 -3.26 -11.24
N LYS A 524 -4.33 -3.63 -12.06
CA LYS A 524 -4.50 -3.83 -13.50
C LYS A 524 -4.80 -5.31 -13.82
N SER A 525 -4.48 -6.21 -12.90
CA SER A 525 -4.72 -7.66 -13.01
C SER A 525 -4.89 -8.34 -11.65
N ILE A 526 -5.54 -9.52 -11.64
CA ILE A 526 -5.58 -10.43 -10.47
C ILE A 526 -4.88 -11.72 -10.88
N ASP A 527 -3.67 -11.92 -10.40
CA ASP A 527 -2.88 -13.11 -10.73
C ASP A 527 -3.09 -14.23 -9.71
N GLN A 528 -3.43 -13.87 -8.46
CA GLN A 528 -3.66 -14.80 -7.36
C GLN A 528 -4.77 -14.32 -6.42
N ILE A 529 -5.35 -15.27 -5.68
CA ILE A 529 -6.24 -15.01 -4.56
C ILE A 529 -5.73 -15.83 -3.36
N ALA A 530 -5.59 -15.18 -2.20
CA ALA A 530 -5.26 -15.82 -0.95
C ALA A 530 -6.44 -15.74 0.04
N LEU A 531 -6.51 -16.72 0.95
CA LEU A 531 -7.44 -16.68 2.06
C LEU A 531 -6.76 -15.99 3.25
N GLY A 532 -7.44 -15.02 3.87
CA GLY A 532 -7.02 -14.39 5.11
C GLY A 532 -6.83 -15.41 6.24
N THR A 533 -5.95 -15.10 7.19
CA THR A 533 -5.62 -16.01 8.30
C THR A 533 -6.81 -16.32 9.22
N ASP A 534 -7.84 -15.47 9.21
CA ASP A 534 -9.12 -15.66 9.90
C ASP A 534 -10.14 -16.51 9.11
N GLY A 535 -9.84 -16.83 7.86
CA GLY A 535 -10.74 -17.53 6.93
C GLY A 535 -11.93 -16.70 6.44
N LYS A 536 -11.99 -15.40 6.77
CA LYS A 536 -13.14 -14.54 6.46
C LYS A 536 -12.92 -13.69 5.23
N ASN A 537 -11.67 -13.40 4.88
CA ASN A 537 -11.33 -12.49 3.80
C ASN A 537 -10.71 -13.24 2.61
N LEU A 538 -11.08 -12.86 1.39
CA LEU A 538 -10.32 -13.13 0.18
C LEU A 538 -9.43 -11.94 -0.16
N ILE A 539 -8.19 -12.23 -0.51
CA ILE A 539 -7.17 -11.23 -0.81
C ILE A 539 -6.78 -11.42 -2.28
N PRO A 540 -7.38 -10.69 -3.24
CA PRO A 540 -6.81 -10.60 -4.57
C PRO A 540 -5.43 -9.95 -4.53
N ILE A 541 -4.56 -10.44 -5.40
CA ILE A 541 -3.16 -10.07 -5.47
C ILE A 541 -2.80 -9.86 -6.94
N GLU A 542 -2.23 -8.69 -7.25
CA GLU A 542 -1.59 -8.41 -8.53
C GLU A 542 -0.15 -8.91 -8.53
N GLY A 543 0.21 -9.83 -9.42
CA GLY A 543 1.54 -10.46 -9.46
C GLY A 543 1.65 -11.79 -8.71
N ARG A 544 2.81 -12.46 -8.90
CA ARG A 544 3.09 -13.79 -8.31
C ARG A 544 3.58 -13.74 -6.87
N ASP A 545 4.02 -12.58 -6.39
CA ASP A 545 4.53 -12.44 -5.03
C ASP A 545 3.57 -11.61 -4.15
N PRO A 546 2.69 -12.24 -3.37
CA PRO A 546 1.72 -11.52 -2.54
C PRO A 546 2.34 -10.68 -1.42
N PHE A 547 3.64 -10.79 -1.21
CA PHE A 547 4.35 -10.15 -0.12
C PHE A 547 5.29 -9.04 -0.58
N ALA A 548 5.45 -8.88 -1.91
CA ALA A 548 6.22 -7.78 -2.43
C ALA A 548 5.54 -6.42 -2.09
N PRO A 549 6.31 -5.40 -1.67
CA PRO A 549 5.76 -4.15 -1.13
C PRO A 549 5.08 -3.25 -2.17
N TRP A 550 5.29 -3.52 -3.46
CA TRP A 550 4.62 -2.84 -4.58
C TRP A 550 3.39 -3.57 -5.10
N VAL A 551 3.15 -4.81 -4.65
CA VAL A 551 2.03 -5.58 -5.14
C VAL A 551 0.75 -4.99 -4.58
N ASN A 552 -0.12 -4.59 -5.51
CA ASN A 552 -1.46 -4.18 -5.18
C ASN A 552 -2.19 -5.41 -4.64
N ARG A 553 -2.70 -5.25 -3.41
CA ARG A 553 -3.61 -6.18 -2.78
C ARG A 553 -4.81 -5.42 -2.27
N SER A 554 -5.90 -6.14 -2.14
CA SER A 554 -7.09 -5.67 -1.46
C SER A 554 -7.67 -6.80 -0.63
N ALA A 555 -8.64 -6.50 0.22
CA ALA A 555 -9.32 -7.51 1.02
C ALA A 555 -10.83 -7.43 0.75
N VAL A 556 -11.46 -8.60 0.67
CA VAL A 556 -12.91 -8.75 0.48
C VAL A 556 -13.43 -9.72 1.51
N ASP A 557 -14.36 -9.27 2.36
CA ASP A 557 -15.08 -10.19 3.24
C ASP A 557 -15.91 -11.17 2.38
N ILE A 558 -15.71 -12.46 2.62
CA ILE A 558 -16.30 -13.53 1.81
C ILE A 558 -17.83 -13.56 1.96
N GLN A 559 -18.36 -13.29 3.15
CA GLN A 559 -19.80 -13.34 3.37
C GLN A 559 -20.48 -12.14 2.72
N GLN A 560 -19.88 -10.96 2.85
CA GLN A 560 -20.35 -9.75 2.18
C GLN A 560 -20.26 -9.91 0.65
N GLY A 561 -19.13 -10.39 0.14
CA GLY A 561 -18.90 -10.54 -1.30
C GLY A 561 -19.87 -11.51 -1.97
N LYS A 562 -20.26 -12.61 -1.30
CA LYS A 562 -21.28 -13.53 -1.82
C LYS A 562 -22.67 -12.91 -1.96
N GLN A 563 -22.98 -11.91 -1.13
CA GLN A 563 -24.26 -11.20 -1.12
C GLN A 563 -24.24 -9.96 -2.03
N GLN A 564 -23.06 -9.56 -2.49
CA GLN A 564 -22.88 -8.38 -3.33
C GLN A 564 -23.29 -8.66 -4.76
N ASN A 565 -24.18 -7.85 -5.32
CA ASN A 565 -24.68 -8.07 -6.67
C ASN A 565 -23.57 -7.86 -7.73
N LEU A 566 -23.56 -8.69 -8.77
CA LEU A 566 -22.54 -8.62 -9.81
C LEU A 566 -22.60 -7.34 -10.66
N GLU A 567 -23.79 -6.96 -11.12
CA GLU A 567 -23.99 -5.74 -11.92
C GLU A 567 -23.53 -4.51 -11.13
N GLN A 568 -23.73 -4.58 -9.81
CA GLN A 568 -23.23 -3.56 -8.90
C GLN A 568 -21.71 -3.47 -8.92
N SER A 569 -21.02 -4.61 -8.79
CA SER A 569 -19.56 -4.62 -8.81
C SER A 569 -18.98 -3.99 -10.09
N PHE A 570 -19.55 -4.31 -11.26
CA PHE A 570 -19.11 -3.73 -12.54
C PHE A 570 -19.37 -2.23 -12.67
N ALA A 571 -20.55 -1.77 -12.27
CA ALA A 571 -20.87 -0.36 -12.31
C ALA A 571 -19.97 0.46 -11.37
N SER A 572 -19.50 -0.13 -10.26
CA SER A 572 -18.49 0.49 -9.37
C SER A 572 -17.16 0.70 -10.07
N ILE A 573 -16.67 -0.34 -10.74
CA ILE A 573 -15.38 -0.33 -11.43
C ILE A 573 -15.37 0.74 -12.53
N GLU A 574 -16.44 0.84 -13.33
CA GLU A 574 -16.55 1.84 -14.38
C GLU A 574 -16.47 3.28 -13.85
N ARG A 575 -17.05 3.55 -12.67
CA ARG A 575 -17.05 4.88 -12.06
C ARG A 575 -15.73 5.26 -11.46
N HIS A 576 -15.07 4.32 -10.81
CA HIS A 576 -13.72 4.54 -10.30
C HIS A 576 -12.78 4.93 -11.44
N GLN A 577 -12.89 4.26 -12.60
CA GLN A 577 -12.13 4.62 -13.80
C GLN A 577 -12.48 6.01 -14.34
N GLN A 578 -13.75 6.40 -14.35
CA GLN A 578 -14.18 7.74 -14.79
C GLN A 578 -13.67 8.84 -13.84
N GLN A 579 -13.73 8.63 -12.52
CA GLN A 579 -13.19 9.57 -11.54
C GLN A 579 -11.68 9.71 -11.67
N GLN A 580 -10.95 8.60 -11.82
CA GLN A 580 -9.51 8.62 -12.01
C GLN A 580 -9.13 9.40 -13.28
N THR A 581 -9.87 9.18 -14.38
CA THR A 581 -9.65 9.91 -15.63
C THR A 581 -9.87 11.41 -15.48
N MET A 582 -10.89 11.84 -14.70
CA MET A 582 -11.14 13.26 -14.43
C MET A 582 -10.06 13.89 -13.54
N LEU A 583 -9.59 13.16 -12.53
CA LEU A 583 -8.48 13.59 -11.67
C LEU A 583 -7.19 13.76 -12.47
N ASP A 584 -6.85 12.79 -13.32
CA ASP A 584 -5.67 12.84 -14.19
C ASP A 584 -5.74 14.02 -15.17
N ALA A 585 -6.95 14.35 -15.67
CA ALA A 585 -7.18 15.52 -16.51
C ALA A 585 -6.99 16.84 -15.75
N GLN A 586 -7.47 16.97 -14.51
CA GLN A 586 -7.26 18.15 -13.67
C GLN A 586 -5.79 18.37 -13.28
N VAL A 587 -5.07 17.28 -12.97
CA VAL A 587 -3.63 17.32 -12.68
C VAL A 587 -2.83 17.73 -13.93
N SER A 588 -3.29 17.34 -15.12
CA SER A 588 -2.67 17.74 -16.39
C SER A 588 -2.92 19.22 -16.71
N MET A 589 -4.13 19.73 -16.48
CA MET A 589 -4.47 21.14 -16.72
C MET A 589 -3.77 22.12 -15.77
N SER A 590 -3.46 21.70 -14.54
CA SER A 590 -2.73 22.52 -13.56
C SER A 590 -1.22 22.59 -13.80
N LYS A 591 -0.68 21.73 -14.67
CA LYS A 591 0.74 21.76 -15.09
C LYS A 591 1.00 22.60 -16.35
N GLU A 592 -0.04 23.06 -17.06
CA GLU A 592 0.08 23.81 -18.32
C GLU A 592 -0.04 25.34 -18.20
N GLU A 593 0.11 25.95 -17.01
CA GLU A 593 0.33 27.40 -16.90
C GLU A 593 1.82 27.77 -16.70
N PRO A 594 2.60 28.00 -17.78
CA PRO A 594 3.86 28.71 -17.67
C PRO A 594 3.65 30.23 -17.78
N GLY A 595 3.86 30.91 -16.65
CA GLY A 595 4.48 32.24 -16.57
C GLY A 595 4.01 33.34 -17.53
N MET A 596 2.98 34.09 -17.14
CA MET A 596 2.83 35.49 -17.53
C MET A 596 2.42 36.36 -16.33
N SER A 597 3.41 36.84 -15.57
CA SER A 597 3.35 38.18 -14.95
C SER A 597 4.71 38.56 -14.34
N ARG A 598 5.47 39.37 -15.08
CA ARG A 598 6.33 40.42 -14.50
C ARG A 598 6.68 41.42 -15.61
N GLY A 599 5.79 42.39 -15.77
CA GLY A 599 6.02 43.62 -16.53
C GLY A 599 5.48 44.80 -15.74
N ALA A 600 6.12 45.15 -14.63
CA ALA A 600 5.87 46.41 -13.93
C ALA A 600 6.84 47.47 -14.45
N ARG A 601 6.23 48.57 -14.91
CA ARG A 601 6.83 49.76 -15.52
C ARG A 601 7.80 50.48 -14.59
N THR A 602 8.91 50.94 -15.16
CA THR A 602 9.53 52.22 -14.82
C THR A 602 8.96 53.29 -15.74
N LEU A 603 8.12 54.16 -15.16
CA LEU A 603 8.06 55.63 -15.25
C LEU A 603 6.72 56.12 -14.70
#